data_AF-A0A2N2DGP7-F1
#
_entry.id   AF-A0A2N2DGP7-F1
#
_cell.length_a   1.000
_cell.length_b   1.000
_cell.length_c   1.000
_cell.angle_alpha   90.00
_cell.angle_beta   90.00
_cell.angle_gamma   90.00
#
_symmetry.space_group_name_H-M   'P 1'
#
loop_
_entity.id
_entity.type
_entity.pdbx_description
1 polymer ?
#
loop_
_entity_poly.entity_id
_entity_poly.type
_entity_poly.pdbx_seq_one_letter_code
_entity_poly.pdbx_strand_id
1 'polypeptide(L)'
;MRGKKKEEGCNEEISLGNKLRALREERGLTLKEMGKISGLSFTYLSEIERGTVCPSVETIKDLAGFFKVPVSTLVNSQKTTSLPKKLQYIRKLKNLSQKELAGKAGVSPGLIAQLELGKVNASLKTVNKLADALKVSVCYLIMDQQEVDGIMAGISPALRDMLQDPKVQATIGSICTLDEDQLKLILNFVNMIKNPAFH
;
A
#
# COMPACT_ATOMS: atom_id res chain seq x y z
N MET A 1 -11.51 41.55 -11.60
CA MET A 1 -12.16 40.48 -12.40
C MET A 1 -11.11 39.97 -13.38
N ARG A 2 -10.81 38.68 -13.55
CA ARG A 2 -11.48 37.42 -13.24
C ARG A 2 -10.36 36.36 -13.29
N GLY A 3 -10.15 35.63 -12.21
CA GLY A 3 -9.19 34.52 -12.17
C GLY A 3 -9.64 33.34 -13.04
N LYS A 4 -8.68 32.57 -13.54
CA LYS A 4 -8.86 31.19 -14.03
C LYS A 4 -7.67 30.38 -13.51
N LYS A 5 -7.91 29.70 -12.38
CA LYS A 5 -7.98 28.24 -12.22
C LYS A 5 -6.61 27.56 -12.33
N LYS A 6 -6.02 27.31 -11.15
CA LYS A 6 -4.99 26.29 -10.93
C LYS A 6 -5.62 24.92 -11.20
N GLU A 7 -5.10 24.19 -12.18
CA GLU A 7 -5.46 22.78 -12.39
C GLU A 7 -4.61 21.92 -11.45
N GLU A 8 -5.32 21.17 -10.61
CA GLU A 8 -4.79 20.23 -9.63
C GLU A 8 -4.28 18.98 -10.37
N GLY A 9 -2.95 18.82 -10.43
CA GLY A 9 -2.32 17.64 -11.01
C GLY A 9 -2.55 16.40 -10.15
N CYS A 10 -3.04 15.32 -10.77
CA CYS A 10 -3.30 14.03 -10.15
C CYS A 10 -1.98 13.34 -9.73
N ASN A 11 -1.57 13.53 -8.47
CA ASN A 11 -0.55 12.71 -7.84
C ASN A 11 -1.20 11.52 -7.14
N GLU A 12 -1.27 10.37 -7.82
CA GLU A 12 -1.53 9.08 -7.17
C GLU A 12 -0.52 8.02 -7.66
N GLU A 13 0.52 7.86 -6.84
CA GLU A 13 1.30 6.66 -6.50
C GLU A 13 1.12 5.41 -7.40
N ILE A 14 2.23 4.98 -8.02
CA ILE A 14 2.33 3.94 -9.09
C ILE A 14 1.19 4.09 -10.11
N SER A 15 1.19 5.27 -10.73
CA SER A 15 0.26 5.66 -11.79
C SER A 15 0.14 4.57 -12.85
N LEU A 16 -1.09 4.37 -13.33
CA LEU A 16 -1.46 3.64 -14.55
C LEU A 16 -0.39 3.72 -15.66
N GLY A 17 0.25 4.89 -15.81
CA GLY A 17 1.34 5.11 -16.75
C GLY A 17 2.56 4.20 -16.57
N ASN A 18 3.00 3.94 -15.34
CA ASN A 18 4.13 3.05 -15.05
C ASN A 18 3.81 1.59 -15.41
N LYS A 19 2.56 1.17 -15.18
CA LYS A 19 2.10 -0.19 -15.53
C LYS A 19 2.02 -0.37 -17.04
N LEU A 20 1.52 0.65 -17.74
CA LEU A 20 1.51 0.66 -19.20
C LEU A 20 2.94 0.64 -19.76
N ARG A 21 3.86 1.42 -19.18
CA ARG A 21 5.28 1.39 -19.56
C ARG A 21 5.89 0.01 -19.39
N ALA A 22 5.69 -0.63 -18.24
CA ALA A 22 6.21 -1.97 -17.97
C ALA A 22 5.67 -3.01 -18.97
N LEU A 23 4.36 -3.02 -19.24
CA LEU A 23 3.74 -3.92 -20.21
C LEU A 23 4.22 -3.66 -21.65
N ARG A 24 4.48 -2.39 -21.99
CA ARG A 24 5.03 -2.00 -23.28
C ARG A 24 6.47 -2.51 -23.44
N GLU A 25 7.30 -2.33 -22.41
CA GLU A 25 8.70 -2.76 -22.40
C GLU A 25 8.86 -4.29 -22.38
N GLU A 26 8.00 -5.00 -21.64
CA GLU A 26 7.95 -6.48 -21.65
C GLU A 26 7.70 -7.04 -23.05
N ARG A 27 6.95 -6.29 -23.88
CA ARG A 27 6.68 -6.63 -25.28
C ARG A 27 7.66 -6.03 -26.27
N GLY A 28 8.69 -5.33 -25.81
CA GLY A 28 9.69 -4.68 -26.67
C GLY A 28 9.13 -3.59 -27.58
N LEU A 29 7.97 -3.02 -27.25
CA LEU A 29 7.30 -2.03 -28.10
C LEU A 29 7.81 -0.61 -27.82
N THR A 30 8.00 0.18 -28.88
CA THR A 30 8.15 1.63 -28.74
C THR A 30 6.77 2.30 -28.58
N LEU A 31 6.74 3.50 -27.98
CA LEU A 31 5.51 4.29 -27.89
C LEU A 31 4.87 4.57 -29.26
N LYS A 32 5.68 4.71 -30.31
CA LYS A 32 5.19 4.93 -31.68
C LYS A 32 4.54 3.67 -32.25
N GLU A 33 5.12 2.51 -32.00
CA GLU A 33 4.54 1.22 -32.42
C GLU A 33 3.27 0.91 -31.64
N MET A 34 3.30 1.10 -30.32
CA MET A 34 2.11 0.96 -29.48
C MET A 34 0.99 1.88 -29.96
N GLY A 35 1.26 3.15 -30.26
CA GLY A 35 0.26 4.09 -30.77
C GLY A 35 -0.34 3.69 -32.11
N LYS A 36 0.47 3.15 -33.03
CA LYS A 36 -0.03 2.62 -34.31
C LYS A 36 -0.98 1.43 -34.12
N ILE A 37 -0.70 0.55 -33.15
CA ILE A 37 -1.48 -0.67 -32.95
C ILE A 37 -2.72 -0.41 -32.08
N SER A 38 -2.59 0.45 -31.06
CA SER A 38 -3.69 0.80 -30.16
C SER A 38 -4.61 1.91 -30.69
N GLY A 39 -4.28 2.52 -31.84
CA GLY A 39 -5.02 3.65 -32.41
C GLY A 39 -4.91 4.95 -31.59
N LEU A 40 -3.96 5.02 -30.65
CA LEU A 40 -3.74 6.19 -29.79
C LEU A 40 -2.56 7.00 -30.28
N SER A 41 -2.61 8.34 -30.12
CA SER A 41 -1.50 9.18 -30.52
C SER A 41 -0.28 8.92 -29.62
N PHE A 42 0.92 8.95 -30.21
CA PHE A 42 2.18 8.85 -29.47
C PHE A 42 2.25 9.85 -28.31
N THR A 43 1.82 11.09 -28.55
CA THR A 43 1.82 12.16 -27.56
C THR A 43 0.91 11.84 -26.38
N TYR A 44 -0.29 11.33 -26.65
CA TYR A 44 -1.26 10.94 -25.62
C TYR A 44 -0.77 9.74 -24.80
N LEU A 45 -0.21 8.71 -25.46
CA LEU A 45 0.42 7.58 -24.75
C LEU A 45 1.57 8.03 -23.87
N SER A 46 2.38 8.97 -24.35
CA SER A 46 3.50 9.52 -23.59
C SER A 46 3.02 10.33 -22.38
N GLU A 47 1.93 11.09 -22.51
CA GLU A 47 1.30 11.82 -21.41
C GLU A 47 0.68 10.88 -20.37
N ILE A 48 0.04 9.79 -20.82
CA ILE A 48 -0.48 8.73 -19.94
C ILE A 48 0.67 8.06 -19.18
N GLU A 49 1.75 7.67 -19.88
CA GLU A 49 2.91 7.02 -19.25
C GLU A 49 3.66 7.93 -18.26
N ARG A 50 3.60 9.25 -18.44
CA ARG A 50 4.13 10.22 -17.47
C ARG A 50 3.15 10.56 -16.36
N GLY A 51 1.90 10.10 -16.44
CA GLY A 51 0.84 10.44 -15.49
C GLY A 51 0.38 11.91 -15.58
N THR A 52 0.67 12.60 -16.67
CA THR A 52 0.22 13.99 -16.87
C THR A 52 -1.23 14.07 -17.31
N VAL A 53 -1.77 12.98 -17.88
CA VAL A 53 -3.16 12.87 -18.31
C VAL A 53 -3.76 11.56 -17.83
N CYS A 54 -4.97 11.63 -17.28
CA CYS A 54 -5.78 10.46 -16.94
C CYS A 54 -6.62 10.04 -18.15
N PRO A 55 -6.42 8.84 -18.71
CA PRO A 55 -7.24 8.36 -19.82
C PRO A 55 -8.67 8.03 -19.38
N SER A 56 -9.61 8.00 -20.33
CA SER A 56 -10.99 7.62 -20.05
C SER A 56 -11.10 6.13 -19.71
N VAL A 57 -12.19 5.75 -19.05
CA VAL A 57 -12.47 4.33 -18.72
C VAL A 57 -12.54 3.46 -19.98
N GLU A 58 -13.03 4.00 -21.10
CA GLU A 58 -13.06 3.33 -22.39
C GLU A 58 -11.64 3.06 -22.90
N THR A 59 -10.77 4.07 -22.92
CA THR A 59 -9.36 3.93 -23.30
C THR A 59 -8.63 2.92 -22.42
N ILE A 60 -8.92 2.87 -21.13
CA ILE A 60 -8.33 1.88 -20.21
C ILE A 60 -8.78 0.46 -20.55
N LYS A 61 -10.05 0.26 -20.91
CA LYS A 61 -10.55 -1.05 -21.37
C LYS A 61 -9.89 -1.47 -22.67
N ASP A 62 -9.74 -0.55 -23.61
CA ASP A 62 -9.09 -0.81 -24.90
C ASP A 62 -7.62 -1.19 -24.71
N LEU A 63 -6.91 -0.47 -23.85
CA LEU A 63 -5.53 -0.80 -23.48
C LEU A 63 -5.44 -2.14 -22.75
N ALA A 64 -6.36 -2.44 -21.83
CA ALA A 64 -6.41 -3.74 -21.16
C ALA A 64 -6.63 -4.89 -22.16
N GLY A 65 -7.54 -4.69 -23.12
CA GLY A 65 -7.80 -5.61 -24.21
C GLY A 65 -6.58 -5.81 -25.12
N PHE A 66 -5.90 -4.72 -25.50
CA PHE A 66 -4.65 -4.76 -26.26
C PHE A 66 -3.55 -5.54 -25.52
N PHE A 67 -3.42 -5.30 -24.22
CA PHE A 67 -2.49 -6.03 -23.38
C PHE A 67 -2.96 -7.44 -22.98
N LYS A 68 -4.20 -7.84 -23.32
CA LYS A 68 -4.81 -9.11 -22.87
C LYS A 68 -4.67 -9.32 -21.36
N VAL A 69 -4.70 -8.22 -20.60
CA VAL A 69 -4.68 -8.23 -19.15
C VAL A 69 -6.05 -7.82 -18.62
N PRO A 70 -6.45 -8.31 -17.44
CA PRO A 70 -7.63 -7.78 -16.78
C PRO A 70 -7.54 -6.26 -16.60
N VAL A 71 -8.68 -5.56 -16.72
CA VAL A 71 -8.76 -4.10 -16.44
C VAL A 71 -8.25 -3.80 -15.02
N SER A 72 -8.48 -4.70 -14.07
CA SER A 72 -7.94 -4.61 -12.71
C SER A 72 -6.42 -4.60 -12.67
N THR A 73 -5.68 -5.12 -13.66
CA THR A 73 -4.21 -5.03 -13.68
C THR A 73 -3.74 -3.59 -13.91
N LEU A 74 -4.40 -2.86 -14.82
CA LEU A 74 -4.13 -1.45 -15.13
C LEU A 74 -4.70 -0.50 -14.09
N VAL A 75 -5.88 -0.82 -13.56
CA VAL A 75 -6.64 0.01 -12.60
C VAL A 75 -6.33 -0.36 -11.16
N ASN A 76 -5.62 -1.47 -10.89
CA ASN A 76 -5.10 -1.72 -9.55
C ASN A 76 -4.14 -0.59 -9.25
N SER A 77 -4.62 0.43 -8.55
CA SER A 77 -3.87 0.96 -7.44
C SER A 77 -3.56 -0.26 -6.59
N GLN A 78 -2.40 -0.92 -6.81
CA GLN A 78 -1.75 -1.56 -5.69
C GLN A 78 -1.76 -0.45 -4.66
N LYS A 79 -2.61 -0.61 -3.64
CA LYS A 79 -2.73 0.34 -2.56
C LYS A 79 -1.30 0.45 -2.06
N THR A 80 -0.61 1.50 -2.47
CA THR A 80 0.37 2.14 -1.63
C THR A 80 -0.43 2.37 -0.37
N THR A 81 -0.27 1.48 0.58
CA THR A 81 -0.77 1.67 1.92
C THR A 81 0.14 2.73 2.52
N SER A 82 0.08 3.92 1.95
CA SER A 82 0.64 5.12 2.53
C SER A 82 -0.01 5.27 3.89
N LEU A 83 0.75 5.82 4.84
CA LEU A 83 0.32 6.06 6.21
C LEU A 83 -1.15 6.54 6.31
N PRO A 84 -1.66 7.47 5.46
CA PRO A 84 -3.08 7.87 5.46
C PRO A 84 -4.08 6.71 5.38
N LYS A 85 -3.90 5.81 4.41
CA LYS A 85 -4.81 4.68 4.16
C LYS A 85 -4.70 3.65 5.27
N LYS A 86 -3.49 3.35 5.74
CA LYS A 86 -3.25 2.43 6.87
C LYS A 86 -3.89 2.92 8.15
N LEU A 87 -3.67 4.20 8.46
CA LEU A 87 -4.21 4.87 9.63
C LEU A 87 -5.74 4.84 9.61
N GLN A 88 -6.36 5.21 8.49
CA GLN A 88 -7.81 5.17 8.34
C GLN A 88 -8.38 3.75 8.46
N TYR A 89 -7.74 2.79 7.79
CA TYR A 89 -8.18 1.39 7.79
C TYR A 89 -8.19 0.82 9.21
N ILE A 90 -7.08 0.93 9.92
CA ILE A 90 -6.97 0.35 11.26
C ILE A 90 -7.82 1.06 12.30
N ARG A 91 -7.99 2.39 12.16
CA ARG A 91 -8.92 3.16 12.99
C ARG A 91 -10.35 2.64 12.82
N LYS A 92 -10.80 2.42 11.59
CA LYS A 92 -12.14 1.87 11.30
C LYS A 92 -12.28 0.43 11.79
N LEU A 93 -11.27 -0.41 11.60
CA LEU A 93 -11.27 -1.79 12.14
C LEU A 93 -11.41 -1.82 13.66
N LYS A 94 -10.80 -0.86 14.36
CA LYS A 94 -10.92 -0.72 15.83
C LYS A 94 -12.17 0.07 16.26
N ASN A 95 -13.08 0.36 15.34
CA ASN A 95 -14.33 1.11 15.56
C ASN A 95 -14.12 2.47 16.23
N LEU A 96 -13.00 3.15 15.92
CA LEU A 96 -12.69 4.47 16.47
C LEU A 96 -13.13 5.58 15.51
N SER A 97 -13.71 6.64 16.05
CA SER A 97 -13.85 7.92 15.36
C SER A 97 -12.50 8.65 15.30
N GLN A 98 -12.38 9.62 14.40
CA GLN A 98 -11.19 10.48 14.33
C GLN A 98 -10.96 11.25 15.65
N LYS A 99 -12.04 11.65 16.33
CA LYS A 99 -12.00 12.35 17.62
C LYS A 99 -11.48 11.45 18.74
N GLU A 100 -11.92 10.19 18.78
CA GLU A 100 -11.47 9.21 19.78
C GLU A 100 -10.00 8.82 19.57
N LEU A 101 -9.59 8.59 18.32
CA LEU A 101 -8.19 8.34 18.01
C LEU A 101 -7.32 9.53 18.40
N ALA A 102 -7.76 10.75 18.08
CA ALA A 102 -7.06 11.98 18.46
C ALA A 102 -6.91 12.12 19.98
N GLY A 103 -7.98 11.83 20.73
CA GLY A 103 -7.96 11.82 22.19
C GLY A 103 -6.97 10.80 22.75
N LYS A 104 -6.97 9.57 22.23
CA LYS A 104 -6.04 8.51 22.66
C LYS A 104 -4.58 8.81 22.32
N ALA A 105 -4.32 9.43 21.18
CA ALA A 105 -2.96 9.76 20.72
C ALA A 105 -2.45 11.11 21.26
N GLY A 106 -3.28 11.89 21.96
CA GLY A 106 -2.91 13.22 22.44
C GLY A 106 -2.57 14.19 21.30
N VAL A 107 -3.36 14.15 20.23
CA VAL A 107 -3.25 15.04 19.05
C VAL A 107 -4.60 15.68 18.73
N SER A 108 -4.63 16.66 17.82
CA SER A 108 -5.89 17.29 17.43
C SER A 108 -6.70 16.41 16.46
N PRO A 109 -8.04 16.38 16.53
CA PRO A 109 -8.87 15.68 15.55
C PRO A 109 -8.66 16.17 14.12
N GLY A 110 -8.37 17.47 13.95
CA GLY A 110 -8.02 18.07 12.66
C GLY A 110 -6.73 17.50 12.08
N LEU A 111 -5.72 17.20 12.91
CA LEU A 111 -4.49 16.55 12.46
C LEU A 111 -4.78 15.14 11.93
N ILE A 112 -5.61 14.35 12.63
CA ILE A 112 -6.02 13.02 12.14
C ILE A 112 -6.74 13.13 10.78
N ALA A 113 -7.68 14.07 10.65
CA ALA A 113 -8.40 14.27 9.40
C ALA A 113 -7.45 14.67 8.25
N GLN A 114 -6.51 15.59 8.49
CA GLN A 114 -5.52 15.99 7.49
C GLN A 114 -4.55 14.87 7.14
N LEU A 115 -4.15 14.04 8.12
CA LEU A 115 -3.31 12.86 7.91
C LEU A 115 -4.02 11.81 7.07
N GLU A 116 -5.27 11.47 7.37
CA GLU A 116 -6.06 10.50 6.60
C GLU A 116 -6.35 10.96 5.18
N LEU A 117 -6.40 12.27 4.96
CA LEU A 117 -6.52 12.88 3.64
C LEU A 117 -5.18 13.04 2.90
N GLY A 118 -4.05 12.68 3.54
CA GLY A 118 -2.71 12.84 2.95
C GLY A 118 -2.28 14.30 2.76
N LYS A 119 -2.95 15.25 3.40
CA LYS A 119 -2.65 16.70 3.25
C LYS A 119 -1.44 17.15 4.06
N VAL A 120 -1.04 16.37 5.06
CA VAL A 120 0.08 16.68 5.95
C VAL A 120 0.89 15.42 6.21
N ASN A 121 2.20 15.58 6.38
CA ASN A 121 3.10 14.49 6.78
C ASN A 121 3.22 14.48 8.31
N ALA A 122 3.12 13.29 8.91
CA ALA A 122 3.36 13.11 10.34
C ALA A 122 4.87 13.06 10.63
N SER A 123 5.30 13.69 11.72
CA SER A 123 6.63 13.42 12.28
C SER A 123 6.66 12.03 12.92
N LEU A 124 7.83 11.38 12.99
CA LEU A 124 8.00 10.08 13.67
C LEU A 124 7.43 10.09 15.10
N LYS A 125 7.59 11.20 15.82
CA LYS A 125 7.01 11.38 17.16
C LYS A 125 5.48 11.29 17.15
N THR A 126 4.83 11.87 16.15
CA THR A 126 3.38 11.74 15.96
C THR A 126 3.00 10.34 15.52
N VAL A 127 3.77 9.70 14.63
CA VAL A 127 3.50 8.32 14.21
C VAL A 127 3.57 7.35 15.39
N ASN A 128 4.56 7.49 16.29
CA ASN A 128 4.65 6.68 17.51
C ASN A 128 3.41 6.82 18.38
N LYS A 129 2.97 8.06 18.65
CA LYS A 129 1.74 8.30 19.42
C LYS A 129 0.51 7.64 18.79
N LEU A 130 0.42 7.66 17.46
CA LEU A 130 -0.68 7.02 16.73
C LEU A 130 -0.59 5.50 16.80
N ALA A 131 0.62 4.94 16.67
CA ALA A 131 0.88 3.52 16.77
C ALA A 131 0.50 3.00 18.17
N ASP A 132 0.93 3.70 19.22
CA ASP A 132 0.61 3.40 20.61
C ASP A 132 -0.91 3.46 20.86
N ALA A 133 -1.57 4.54 20.41
CA ALA A 133 -3.02 4.71 20.55
C ALA A 133 -3.83 3.63 19.81
N LEU A 134 -3.29 3.13 18.69
CA LEU A 134 -3.87 2.05 17.90
C LEU A 134 -3.45 0.67 18.38
N LYS A 135 -2.48 0.56 19.30
CA LYS A 135 -1.85 -0.70 19.70
C LYS A 135 -1.35 -1.50 18.49
N VAL A 136 -0.54 -0.86 17.65
CA VAL A 136 0.16 -1.49 16.53
C VAL A 136 1.63 -1.11 16.52
N SER A 137 2.44 -1.92 15.85
CA SER A 137 3.83 -1.56 15.60
C SER A 137 3.93 -0.30 14.76
N VAL A 138 4.88 0.57 15.13
CA VAL A 138 5.25 1.76 14.34
C VAL A 138 5.61 1.36 12.90
N CYS A 139 6.31 0.24 12.73
CA CYS A 139 6.69 -0.30 11.42
C CYS A 139 5.46 -0.57 10.54
N TYR A 140 4.33 -1.00 11.11
CA TYR A 140 3.11 -1.21 10.34
C TYR A 140 2.64 0.09 9.68
N LEU A 141 2.72 1.23 10.36
CA LEU A 141 2.26 2.53 9.83
C LEU A 141 3.25 3.15 8.84
N ILE A 142 4.55 2.84 8.96
CA ILE A 142 5.61 3.48 8.17
C ILE A 142 6.04 2.66 6.95
N MET A 143 6.14 1.33 7.07
CA MET A 143 6.69 0.49 6.00
C MET A 143 5.79 0.52 4.78
N ASP A 144 6.29 0.91 3.62
CA ASP A 144 5.52 0.74 2.39
C ASP A 144 5.56 -0.74 1.96
N GLN A 145 4.53 -1.16 1.21
CA GLN A 145 4.41 -2.57 0.78
C GLN A 145 5.63 -3.03 -0.05
N GLN A 146 6.37 -2.11 -0.68
CA GLN A 146 7.62 -2.40 -1.40
C GLN A 146 8.76 -2.87 -0.47
N GLU A 147 8.83 -2.40 0.78
CA GLU A 147 9.80 -2.90 1.77
C GLU A 147 9.38 -4.28 2.31
N VAL A 148 8.07 -4.53 2.41
CA VAL A 148 7.53 -5.86 2.72
C VAL A 148 7.89 -6.83 1.60
N ASP A 149 7.77 -6.43 0.33
CA ASP A 149 8.20 -7.23 -0.82
C ASP A 149 9.73 -7.48 -0.81
N GLY A 150 10.53 -6.50 -0.36
CA GLY A 150 11.98 -6.66 -0.16
C GLY A 150 12.35 -7.65 0.96
N ILE A 151 11.61 -7.64 2.08
CA ILE A 151 11.73 -8.65 3.14
C ILE A 151 11.29 -10.01 2.63
N MET A 152 10.18 -10.08 1.89
CA MET A 152 9.70 -11.31 1.25
C MET A 152 10.67 -11.84 0.20
N ALA A 153 11.40 -10.97 -0.51
CA ALA A 153 12.46 -11.31 -1.45
C ALA A 153 13.73 -11.85 -0.75
N GLY A 154 14.02 -11.41 0.47
CA GLY A 154 15.11 -11.93 1.31
C GLY A 154 14.77 -13.21 2.07
N ILE A 155 13.48 -13.57 2.16
CA ILE A 155 13.00 -14.82 2.73
C ILE A 155 13.21 -15.95 1.72
N SER A 156 13.80 -17.07 2.15
CA SER A 156 13.99 -18.23 1.28
C SER A 156 12.65 -18.71 0.70
N PRO A 157 12.62 -19.23 -0.54
CA PRO A 157 11.38 -19.72 -1.15
C PRO A 157 10.62 -20.69 -0.24
N ALA A 158 11.33 -21.57 0.47
CA ALA A 158 10.74 -22.51 1.42
C ALA A 158 10.02 -21.84 2.59
N LEU A 159 10.59 -20.76 3.16
CA LEU A 159 9.95 -20.03 4.24
C LEU A 159 8.78 -19.18 3.73
N ARG A 160 8.84 -18.69 2.47
CA ARG A 160 7.72 -18.00 1.83
C ARG A 160 6.51 -18.93 1.65
N ASP A 161 6.74 -20.13 1.12
CA ASP A 161 5.68 -21.12 0.93
C ASP A 161 5.07 -21.53 2.28
N MET A 162 5.90 -21.70 3.32
CA MET A 162 5.45 -22.01 4.67
C MET A 162 4.62 -20.87 5.29
N LEU A 163 5.02 -19.61 5.07
CA LEU A 163 4.26 -18.45 5.53
C LEU A 163 2.94 -18.29 4.77
N GLN A 164 2.85 -18.73 3.51
CA GLN A 164 1.61 -18.70 2.74
C GLN A 164 0.63 -19.84 3.09
N ASP A 165 1.06 -20.84 3.86
CA ASP A 165 0.19 -21.94 4.31
C ASP A 165 -1.02 -21.38 5.09
N PRO A 166 -2.26 -21.72 4.70
CA PRO A 166 -3.48 -21.27 5.38
C PRO A 166 -3.50 -21.56 6.88
N LYS A 167 -2.89 -22.66 7.34
CA LYS A 167 -2.78 -23.00 8.76
C LYS A 167 -1.82 -22.06 9.47
N VAL A 168 -0.72 -21.69 8.83
CA VAL A 168 0.27 -20.75 9.37
C VAL A 168 -0.31 -19.34 9.41
N GLN A 169 -1.06 -18.93 8.38
CA GLN A 169 -1.78 -17.66 8.40
C GLN A 169 -2.86 -17.62 9.48
N ALA A 170 -3.59 -18.72 9.70
CA ALA A 170 -4.59 -18.82 10.76
C ALA A 170 -3.96 -18.75 12.16
N THR A 171 -2.82 -19.42 12.38
CA THR A 171 -2.10 -19.35 13.66
C THR A 171 -1.49 -17.96 13.88
N ILE A 172 -0.85 -17.35 12.88
CA ILE A 172 -0.37 -15.97 12.94
C ILE A 172 -1.52 -15.01 13.26
N GLY A 173 -2.65 -15.14 12.55
CA GLY A 173 -3.84 -14.33 12.81
C GLY A 173 -4.38 -14.47 14.23
N SER A 174 -4.33 -15.68 14.79
CA SER A 174 -4.73 -15.95 16.19
C SER A 174 -3.74 -15.31 17.17
N ILE A 175 -2.44 -15.35 16.85
CA ILE A 175 -1.36 -14.74 17.65
C ILE A 175 -1.44 -13.21 17.61
N CYS A 176 -1.86 -12.61 16.50
CA CYS A 176 -2.01 -11.16 16.36
C CYS A 176 -3.07 -10.53 17.27
N THR A 177 -3.88 -11.32 17.97
CA THR A 177 -4.85 -10.83 18.97
C THR A 177 -4.25 -10.69 20.38
N LEU A 178 -3.04 -11.21 20.59
CA LEU A 178 -2.36 -11.25 21.87
C LEU A 178 -1.67 -9.92 22.19
N ASP A 179 -1.55 -9.62 23.49
CA ASP A 179 -0.76 -8.50 23.96
C ASP A 179 0.76 -8.82 24.00
N GLU A 180 1.56 -7.81 24.33
CA GLU A 180 3.02 -7.87 24.27
C GLU A 180 3.63 -8.88 25.25
N ASP A 181 2.99 -9.09 26.41
CA ASP A 181 3.46 -10.04 27.43
C ASP A 181 3.09 -11.47 27.06
N GLN A 182 1.88 -11.67 26.52
CA GLN A 182 1.48 -12.95 25.95
C GLN A 182 2.36 -13.36 24.76
N LEU A 183 2.75 -12.40 23.91
CA LEU A 183 3.62 -12.66 22.77
C LEU A 183 5.04 -13.06 23.23
N LYS A 184 5.59 -12.40 24.24
CA LYS A 184 6.88 -12.79 24.86
C LYS A 184 6.82 -14.19 25.44
N LEU A 185 5.72 -14.56 26.09
CA LEU A 185 5.51 -15.90 26.66
C LEU A 185 5.57 -16.97 25.56
N ILE A 186 4.89 -16.74 24.43
CA ILE A 186 4.91 -17.67 23.29
C ILE A 186 6.31 -17.76 22.70
N LEU A 187 7.01 -16.64 22.50
CA LEU A 187 8.37 -16.65 21.98
C LEU A 187 9.33 -17.42 22.90
N ASN A 188 9.20 -17.25 24.21
CA ASN A 188 9.96 -18.01 25.20
C ASN A 188 9.63 -19.50 25.13
N PHE A 189 8.35 -19.86 24.96
CA PHE A 189 7.92 -21.25 24.83
C PHE A 189 8.43 -21.91 23.53
N VAL A 190 8.39 -21.18 22.42
CA VAL A 190 8.98 -21.63 21.14
C VAL A 190 10.48 -21.83 21.29
N ASN A 191 11.17 -20.93 22.01
CA ASN A 191 12.60 -21.05 22.25
C ASN A 191 12.94 -22.23 23.17
N MET A 192 12.06 -22.52 24.15
CA MET A 192 12.15 -23.70 25.01
C MET A 192 11.98 -25.00 24.21
N ILE A 193 11.01 -25.09 23.30
CA ILE A 193 10.83 -26.27 22.43
C ILE A 193 12.03 -26.44 21.49
N LYS A 194 12.60 -25.33 21.00
CA LYS A 194 13.73 -25.35 20.07
C LYS A 194 15.05 -25.77 20.73
N ASN A 195 15.22 -25.51 22.04
CA ASN A 195 16.39 -25.89 22.83
C ASN A 195 15.95 -26.70 24.06
N PRO A 196 15.80 -28.04 23.94
CA PRO A 196 15.30 -28.90 25.01
C PRO A 196 16.27 -29.08 26.21
N ALA A 197 17.41 -28.38 26.24
CA ALA A 197 18.41 -28.51 27.29
C ALA A 197 18.05 -27.67 28.53
N PHE A 198 16.98 -28.06 29.24
CA PHE A 198 16.79 -27.81 30.67
C PHE A 198 15.86 -28.89 31.24
N HIS A 199 16.42 -30.08 31.44
CA HIS A 199 16.28 -30.92 32.63
C HIS A 199 17.45 -31.91 32.67
#